data_AF-A0A523AZ23-F1
#
_entry.id   AF-A0A523AZ23-F1
#
_cell.length_a   1.000
_cell.length_b   1.000
_cell.length_c   1.000
_cell.angle_alpha   90.00
_cell.angle_beta   90.00
_cell.angle_gamma   90.00
#
_symmetry.space_group_name_H-M   'P 1'
#
loop_
_entity.id
_entity.type
_entity.pdbx_description
1 polymer ?
#
loop_
_entity_poly.entity_id
_entity_poly.type
_entity_poly.pdbx_seq_one_letter_code
_entity_poly.pdbx_strand_id
1 'polypeptide(L)'
;MNEGSRGGSCEYVVDASPNLITVVIPTLNEAEAIGKVIDELKSEGFTSILVVDGYSNDGTPQIAMERGAKVIFQHGGGKAGALRTAIEHVRTQYM
;
A
#
# COMPACT_ATOMS: atom_id res chain seq x y z
N MET A 1 -37.52 -41.06 4.25
CA MET A 1 -36.81 -40.87 5.54
C MET A 1 -35.32 -41.07 5.32
N ASN A 2 -34.59 -40.00 5.00
CA ASN A 2 -33.59 -39.42 5.89
C ASN A 2 -33.00 -38.19 5.20
N GLU A 3 -33.18 -37.05 5.86
CA GLU A 3 -32.50 -35.79 5.58
C GLU A 3 -31.04 -35.88 6.01
N GLY A 4 -30.16 -35.11 5.35
CA GLY A 4 -28.73 -35.11 5.65
C GLY A 4 -28.01 -33.95 4.98
N SER A 5 -28.42 -32.73 5.30
CA SER A 5 -27.74 -31.47 4.97
C SER A 5 -26.26 -31.50 5.36
N ARG A 6 -25.38 -31.07 4.45
CA ARG A 6 -24.17 -30.29 4.81
C ARG A 6 -24.01 -29.17 3.80
N GLY A 7 -24.42 -27.98 4.23
CA GLY A 7 -24.07 -26.75 3.53
C GLY A 7 -22.56 -26.59 3.51
N GLY A 8 -22.00 -26.34 2.33
CA GLY A 8 -20.65 -25.81 2.22
C GLY A 8 -20.70 -24.35 2.63
N SER A 9 -20.22 -24.01 3.81
CA SER A 9 -19.79 -22.65 4.10
C SER A 9 -18.71 -22.31 3.08
N CYS A 10 -19.02 -21.41 2.15
CA CYS A 10 -18.02 -20.82 1.29
C CYS A 10 -17.12 -19.95 2.19
N GLU A 11 -16.03 -20.50 2.68
CA GLU A 11 -14.95 -19.68 3.23
C GLU A 11 -14.32 -18.94 2.05
N TYR A 12 -14.50 -17.63 2.00
CA TYR A 12 -13.67 -16.76 1.18
C TYR A 12 -12.27 -16.78 1.78
N VAL A 13 -11.42 -17.70 1.30
CA VAL A 13 -10.00 -17.68 1.63
C VAL A 13 -9.37 -16.55 0.81
N VAL A 14 -9.15 -15.40 1.45
CA VAL A 14 -8.30 -14.35 0.87
C VAL A 14 -6.86 -14.80 1.04
N ASP A 15 -6.23 -15.25 -0.04
CA ASP A 15 -4.78 -15.39 -0.07
C ASP A 15 -4.18 -13.98 -0.10
N ALA A 16 -4.04 -13.39 1.09
CA ALA A 16 -3.46 -12.07 1.29
C ALA A 16 -1.95 -12.17 1.52
N SER A 17 -1.27 -13.04 0.77
CA SER A 17 0.19 -13.13 0.80
C SER A 17 0.81 -11.74 0.54
N PRO A 18 1.88 -11.32 1.26
CA PRO A 18 2.40 -9.94 1.16
C PRO A 18 2.81 -9.49 -0.24
N ASN A 19 3.16 -10.43 -1.14
CA ASN A 19 3.48 -10.16 -2.53
C ASN A 19 2.25 -9.80 -3.40
N LEU A 20 1.04 -10.14 -2.94
CA LEU A 20 -0.23 -9.80 -3.59
C LEU A 20 -0.81 -8.45 -3.13
N ILE A 21 -0.11 -7.74 -2.23
CA ILE A 21 -0.53 -6.47 -1.63
C ILE A 21 0.44 -5.38 -2.05
N THR A 22 -0.07 -4.23 -2.51
CA THR A 22 0.71 -2.99 -2.62
C THR A 22 0.35 -2.06 -1.48
N VAL A 23 1.29 -1.77 -0.59
CA VAL A 23 1.06 -0.80 0.48
C VAL A 23 1.22 0.60 -0.07
N VAL A 24 0.14 1.38 -0.05
CA VAL A 24 0.10 2.77 -0.52
C VAL A 24 0.28 3.72 0.66
N ILE A 25 1.28 4.62 0.58
CA ILE A 25 1.57 5.61 1.62
C ILE A 25 1.44 7.02 1.03
N PRO A 26 0.32 7.72 1.25
CA PRO A 26 0.19 9.13 0.93
C PRO A 26 1.07 9.98 1.84
N THR A 27 1.87 10.89 1.29
CA THR A 27 2.78 11.75 2.08
C THR A 27 2.66 13.23 1.70
N LEU A 28 2.86 14.10 2.69
CA LEU A 28 3.07 15.54 2.49
C LEU A 28 3.86 16.08 3.69
N ASN A 29 5.16 16.33 3.50
CA ASN A 29 6.11 16.74 4.52
C ASN A 29 6.16 15.81 5.75
N GLU A 30 6.52 14.54 5.52
CA GLU A 30 6.56 13.45 6.50
C GLU A 30 7.98 12.87 6.69
N ALA A 31 9.03 13.66 6.46
CA ALA A 31 10.43 13.19 6.44
C ALA A 31 10.85 12.44 7.72
N GLU A 32 10.32 12.82 8.88
CA GLU A 32 10.67 12.21 10.17
C GLU A 32 10.05 10.82 10.38
N ALA A 33 8.95 10.52 9.68
CA ALA A 33 8.14 9.32 9.92
C ALA A 33 8.24 8.31 8.77
N ILE A 34 8.25 8.78 7.51
CA ILE A 34 8.14 7.93 6.31
C ILE A 34 9.19 6.82 6.29
N GLY A 35 10.38 7.12 6.81
CA GLY A 35 11.46 6.16 6.88
C GLY A 35 11.15 4.94 7.74
N LYS A 36 10.71 5.19 8.97
CA LYS A 36 10.39 4.13 9.94
C LYS A 36 9.24 3.25 9.44
N VAL A 37 8.23 3.87 8.84
CA VAL A 37 7.07 3.16 8.27
C VAL A 37 7.50 2.19 7.17
N ILE A 38 8.38 2.62 6.25
CA ILE A 38 8.88 1.74 5.18
C ILE A 38 9.70 0.58 5.75
N ASP A 39 10.56 0.85 6.73
CA ASP A 39 11.41 -0.17 7.36
C ASP A 39 10.57 -1.22 8.10
N GLU A 40 9.53 -0.79 8.83
CA GLU A 40 8.58 -1.68 9.51
C GLU A 40 7.79 -2.54 8.52
N LEU A 41 7.22 -1.96 7.46
CA LEU A 41 6.50 -2.72 6.43
C LEU A 41 7.39 -3.78 5.76
N LYS A 42 8.65 -3.46 5.52
CA LYS A 42 9.62 -4.42 4.99
C LYS A 42 9.90 -5.56 5.96
N SER A 43 10.01 -5.28 7.26
CA SER A 43 10.20 -6.33 8.27
C SER A 43 9.01 -7.30 8.36
N GLU A 44 7.80 -6.83 8.03
CA GLU A 44 6.59 -7.66 7.92
C GLU A 44 6.46 -8.39 6.57
N GLY A 45 7.45 -8.23 5.67
CA GLY A 45 7.51 -8.95 4.40
C GLY A 45 6.83 -8.25 3.22
N PHE A 46 6.35 -7.01 3.38
CA PHE A 46 5.80 -6.24 2.26
C PHE A 46 6.92 -5.73 1.34
N THR A 47 6.88 -6.16 0.08
CA THR A 47 7.87 -5.77 -0.93
C THR A 47 7.37 -4.68 -1.87
N SER A 48 6.05 -4.59 -2.05
CA SER A 48 5.42 -3.65 -2.98
C SER A 48 4.95 -2.42 -2.21
N ILE A 49 5.84 -1.45 -2.00
CA ILE A 49 5.53 -0.20 -1.29
C ILE A 49 5.51 0.95 -2.29
N LEU A 50 4.38 1.65 -2.36
CA LEU A 50 4.15 2.80 -3.23
C LEU A 50 3.89 4.05 -2.38
N VAL A 51 4.84 4.96 -2.35
CA VAL A 51 4.65 6.29 -1.77
C VAL A 51 4.07 7.22 -2.81
N VAL A 52 2.99 7.91 -2.45
CA VAL A 52 2.34 8.92 -3.29
C VAL A 52 2.50 10.28 -2.62
N ASP A 53 3.44 11.07 -3.14
CA ASP A 53 3.88 12.30 -2.53
C ASP A 53 3.12 13.53 -3.04
N GLY A 54 2.75 14.40 -2.10
CA GLY A 54 2.04 15.65 -2.29
C GLY A 54 2.90 16.84 -2.73
N TYR A 55 4.08 16.60 -3.29
CA TYR A 55 5.13 17.60 -3.54
C TYR A 55 5.74 18.15 -2.25
N SER A 56 6.19 17.24 -1.39
CA SER A 56 6.92 17.58 -0.16
C SER A 56 8.23 18.31 -0.45
N ASN A 57 8.62 19.21 0.46
CA ASN A 57 9.83 20.04 0.33
C ASN A 57 10.86 19.80 1.46
N ASP A 58 10.63 18.78 2.28
CA ASP A 58 11.40 18.44 3.48
C ASP A 58 12.31 17.22 3.30
N GLY A 59 12.40 16.67 2.08
CA GLY A 59 13.19 15.46 1.78
C GLY A 59 12.42 14.15 1.89
N THR A 60 11.12 14.17 2.21
CA THR A 60 10.24 12.98 2.25
C THR A 60 10.42 12.03 1.06
N PRO A 61 10.37 12.47 -0.22
CA PRO A 61 10.50 11.54 -1.34
C PRO A 61 11.89 10.93 -1.45
N GLN A 62 12.96 11.67 -1.12
CA GLN A 62 14.33 11.14 -1.13
C GLN A 62 14.50 10.03 -0.09
N ILE A 63 14.05 10.29 1.14
CA ILE A 63 14.08 9.35 2.27
C ILE A 63 13.32 8.05 1.95
N ALA A 64 12.21 8.14 1.21
CA ALA A 64 11.44 6.98 0.76
C ALA A 64 12.16 6.19 -0.35
N MET A 65 12.72 6.88 -1.35
CA MET A 65 13.47 6.25 -2.44
C MET A 65 14.73 5.53 -1.94
N GLU A 66 15.47 6.14 -1.01
CA GLU A 66 16.66 5.55 -0.40
C GLU A 66 16.36 4.23 0.32
N ARG A 67 15.16 4.11 0.90
CA ARG A 67 14.67 2.87 1.49
C ARG A 67 14.05 1.93 0.47
N GLY A 68 14.17 2.19 -0.83
CA GLY A 68 13.71 1.30 -1.89
C GLY A 68 12.19 1.24 -2.07
N ALA A 69 11.44 2.24 -1.58
CA ALA A 69 10.05 2.39 -1.94
C ALA A 69 9.93 3.06 -3.32
N LYS A 70 8.89 2.72 -4.09
CA LYS A 70 8.56 3.44 -5.31
C LYS A 70 7.86 4.73 -4.95
N VAL A 71 8.32 5.85 -5.49
CA VAL A 71 7.70 7.17 -5.25
C VAL A 71 7.07 7.68 -6.54
N ILE A 72 5.84 8.15 -6.45
CA ILE A 72 5.14 8.91 -7.49
C ILE A 72 4.54 10.18 -6.89
N PHE A 73 4.23 11.17 -7.73
CA PHE A 73 3.63 12.42 -7.28
C PHE A 73 2.12 12.41 -7.55
N GLN A 74 1.35 12.92 -6.59
CA GLN A 74 -0.11 12.91 -6.69
C GLN A 74 -0.63 13.83 -7.81
N HIS A 75 -1.72 13.41 -8.43
CA HIS A 75 -2.58 14.28 -9.21
C HIS A 75 -3.66 14.89 -8.32
N GLY A 76 -3.90 16.20 -8.45
CA GLY A 76 -4.86 16.93 -7.64
C GLY A 76 -4.42 17.09 -6.18
N GLY A 77 -5.38 17.39 -5.29
CA GLY A 77 -5.12 17.72 -3.89
C GLY A 77 -5.66 16.70 -2.90
N GLY A 78 -5.07 16.67 -1.71
CA GLY A 78 -5.52 15.89 -0.57
C GLY A 78 -5.37 14.37 -0.72
N LYS A 79 -5.72 13.64 0.35
CA LYS A 79 -5.56 12.18 0.45
C LYS A 79 -6.30 11.42 -0.65
N ALA A 80 -7.49 11.91 -1.05
CA ALA A 80 -8.25 11.31 -2.14
C ALA A 80 -7.54 11.41 -3.50
N GLY A 81 -6.83 12.52 -3.77
CA GLY A 81 -6.00 12.67 -4.96
C GLY A 81 -4.84 11.67 -4.98
N ALA A 82 -4.18 11.49 -3.83
CA ALA A 82 -3.13 10.49 -3.68
C ALA A 82 -3.65 9.06 -3.92
N LEU A 83 -4.81 8.69 -3.35
CA LEU A 83 -5.40 7.35 -3.57
C LEU A 83 -5.81 7.12 -5.03
N ARG A 84 -6.42 8.11 -5.69
CA ARG A 84 -6.75 8.02 -7.13
C ARG A 84 -5.50 7.78 -7.96
N THR A 85 -4.45 8.53 -7.67
CA THR A 85 -3.14 8.36 -8.34
C THR A 85 -2.56 6.97 -8.07
N ALA A 86 -2.68 6.46 -6.84
CA ALA A 86 -2.21 5.12 -6.49
C ALA A 86 -2.90 4.02 -7.29
N ILE A 87 -4.23 4.08 -7.41
CA ILE A 87 -5.03 3.09 -8.15
C ILE A 87 -4.56 2.93 -9.60
N GLU A 88 -4.14 4.02 -10.25
CA GLU A 88 -3.60 3.98 -11.62
C GLU A 88 -2.28 3.21 -11.73
N HIS A 89 -1.54 3.07 -10.62
CA HIS A 89 -0.19 2.51 -10.56
C HIS A 89 -0.11 1.13 -9.88
N VAL A 90 -1.09 0.76 -9.06
CA VAL A 90 -1.17 -0.56 -8.42
C VAL A 90 -1.43 -1.64 -9.48
N ARG A 91 -0.71 -2.76 -9.36
CA ARG A 91 -0.84 -3.93 -10.24
C ARG A 91 -1.06 -5.23 -9.48
N THR A 92 -1.00 -5.17 -8.15
CA THR A 92 -1.27 -6.30 -7.26
C THR A 92 -2.77 -6.50 -7.08
N GLN A 93 -3.15 -7.66 -6.54
CA GLN A 93 -4.55 -8.01 -6.32
C GLN A 93 -5.22 -7.15 -5.24
N TYR A 94 -4.42 -6.69 -4.27
CA TYR A 94 -4.87 -5.87 -3.15
C TYR A 94 -4.02 -4.60 -3.00
N MET A 95 -4.61 -3.56 -2.41
CA MET A 95 -3.94 -2.35 -1.92
C MET A 95 -4.49 -1.95 -0.55
#